data_AF-Q66QS1-F1
#
_entry.id   AF-Q66QS1-F1
#
_cell.length_a   1.000
_cell.length_b   1.000
_cell.length_c   1.000
_cell.angle_alpha   90.00
_cell.angle_beta   90.00
_cell.angle_gamma   90.00
#
_symmetry.space_group_name_H-M   'P 1'
#
loop_
_entity.id
_entity.type
_entity.pdbx_description
1 polymer ?
#
loop_
_entity_poly.entity_id
_entity_poly.type
_entity_poly.pdbx_seq_one_letter_code
_entity_poly.pdbx_strand_id
1 'polypeptide(L)' 'LDLLWLAQQGHQVLGVELSEKAVEEFFQEQSLAAHVSQRGSFKVIQAGTLELWCGDFFELSGEDVAGCTAL' A
#
# COMPACT_ATOMS: atom_id res chain seq x y z
N LEU A 1 2.47 -2.44 -14.14
CA LEU A 1 2.45 -3.72 -13.39
C LEU A 1 1.38 -3.64 -12.33
N ASP A 2 0.83 -4.78 -11.92
CA ASP A 2 -0.16 -4.89 -10.83
C ASP A 2 0.55 -5.04 -9.47
N LEU A 3 0.01 -4.41 -8.41
CA LEU A 3 0.63 -4.40 -7.08
C LEU A 3 0.67 -5.79 -6.44
N LEU A 4 -0.41 -6.56 -6.57
CA LEU A 4 -0.47 -7.91 -6.01
C LEU A 4 0.47 -8.83 -6.78
N TRP A 5 0.54 -8.68 -8.10
CA TRP A 5 1.48 -9.45 -8.92
C TRP A 5 2.93 -9.23 -8.46
N LEU A 6 3.33 -7.98 -8.20
CA LEU A 6 4.66 -7.66 -7.68
C LEU A 6 4.92 -8.30 -6.32
N ALA A 7 3.95 -8.24 -5.41
CA ALA A 7 4.06 -8.86 -4.10
C ALA A 7 4.21 -10.39 -4.20
N GLN A 8 3.47 -11.03 -5.12
CA GLN A 8 3.57 -12.47 -5.39
C GLN A 8 4.90 -12.88 -6.00
N GLN A 9 5.62 -11.99 -6.69
CA GLN A 9 7.00 -12.24 -7.13
C GLN A 9 8.03 -12.10 -5.99
N GLY A 10 7.60 -11.78 -4.77
CA GLY A 10 8.47 -11.64 -3.60
C GLY A 10 9.01 -10.23 -3.38
N HIS A 11 8.50 -9.23 -4.10
CA HIS A 11 8.87 -7.84 -3.86
C HIS A 11 8.15 -7.28 -2.62
N GLN A 12 8.80 -6.33 -1.94
CA GLN A 12 8.13 -5.42 -1.02
C GLN A 12 7.48 -4.32 -1.83
N VAL A 13 6.17 -4.14 -1.65
CA VAL A 13 5.36 -3.23 -2.46
C VAL A 13 4.68 -2.22 -1.55
N LEU A 14 4.94 -0.94 -1.82
CA LEU A 14 4.24 0.18 -1.21
C LEU A 14 3.43 0.87 -2.30
N GLY A 15 2.12 0.97 -2.09
CA GLY A 15 1.20 1.75 -2.93
C GLY A 15 0.58 2.89 -2.14
N VAL A 16 0.22 3.97 -2.81
CA VAL A 16 -0.54 5.08 -2.23
C VAL A 16 -1.79 5.31 -3.07
N GLU A 17 -2.92 5.46 -2.39
CA GLU A 17 -4.22 5.64 -3.02
C GLU A 17 -5.03 6.66 -2.21
N LEU A 18 -5.70 7.59 -2.88
CA LEU A 18 -6.49 8.62 -2.20
C LEU A 18 -7.87 8.10 -1.78
N SER A 19 -8.43 7.18 -2.56
CA SER A 19 -9.77 6.64 -2.37
C SER A 19 -9.77 5.48 -1.39
N GLU A 20 -10.23 5.72 -0.16
CA GLU A 20 -10.43 4.67 0.85
C GLU A 20 -11.28 3.51 0.32
N LYS A 21 -12.33 3.83 -0.44
CA LYS A 21 -13.17 2.83 -1.10
C LYS A 21 -12.36 1.92 -2.02
N ALA A 22 -11.45 2.47 -2.83
CA ALA A 22 -10.65 1.67 -3.76
C ALA A 22 -9.67 0.76 -3.00
N VAL A 23 -9.10 1.25 -1.90
CA VAL A 23 -8.23 0.42 -1.04
C VAL A 23 -9.04 -0.72 -0.40
N GLU A 24 -10.21 -0.43 0.15
CA GLU A 24 -11.06 -1.45 0.76
C GLU A 24 -11.52 -2.51 -0.24
N GLU A 25 -11.99 -2.09 -1.42
CA GLU A 25 -12.38 -3.00 -2.51
C GLU A 25 -11.19 -3.87 -2.95
N PHE A 26 -9.99 -3.30 -3.09
CA PHE A 26 -8.79 -4.05 -3.44
C PHE A 26 -8.49 -5.19 -2.44
N PHE A 27 -8.50 -4.94 -1.13
CA PHE A 27 -8.23 -6.01 -0.16
C PHE A 27 -9.37 -7.03 -0.06
N GLN A 28 -10.63 -6.59 -0.22
CA GLN A 28 -11.79 -7.48 -0.24
C GLN A 28 -11.76 -8.44 -1.43
N GLU A 29 -11.51 -7.93 -2.64
CA GLU A 29 -11.45 -8.75 -3.86
C GLU A 29 -10.37 -9.82 -3.79
N GLN A 30 -9.23 -9.49 -3.18
CA GLN A 30 -8.10 -10.41 -3.05
C GLN A 30 -8.22 -11.36 -1.83
N SER A 31 -9.26 -11.21 -1.01
CA SER A 31 -9.49 -12.01 0.21
C SER A 31 -8.27 -12.05 1.15
N LEU A 32 -7.55 -10.94 1.26
CA LEU A 32 -6.32 -10.86 2.04
C LEU A 32 -6.61 -10.56 3.51
N ALA A 33 -5.94 -11.27 4.41
CA ALA A 33 -5.97 -10.95 5.85
C ALA A 33 -5.09 -9.72 6.11
N ALA A 34 -5.71 -8.54 6.06
CA ALA A 34 -4.99 -7.28 6.21
C ALA A 34 -4.97 -6.75 7.65
N HIS A 35 -3.89 -6.07 8.01
CA HIS A 35 -3.76 -5.29 9.24
C HIS A 35 -3.91 -3.80 8.91
N VAL A 36 -4.66 -3.09 9.74
CA VAL A 36 -4.88 -1.64 9.58
C VAL A 36 -4.13 -0.89 10.67
N SER A 37 -3.36 0.13 10.27
CA SER A 37 -2.62 1.02 11.16
C SER A 37 -2.67 2.46 10.64
N GLN A 38 -2.13 3.41 11.41
CA GLN A 38 -2.02 4.81 11.03
C GLN A 38 -0.54 5.21 10.97
N ARG A 39 -0.13 5.91 9.91
CA ARG A 39 1.20 6.53 9.79
C ARG A 39 1.05 7.96 9.29
N GLY A 40 1.31 8.93 10.17
CA GLY A 40 1.04 10.34 9.85
C GLY A 40 -0.44 10.54 9.48
N SER A 41 -0.67 11.15 8.32
CA SER A 41 -2.01 11.34 7.75
C SER A 41 -2.57 10.11 7.02
N PHE A 42 -1.75 9.08 6.78
CA PHE A 42 -2.16 7.89 6.03
C PHE A 42 -2.76 6.80 6.91
N LYS A 43 -3.91 6.27 6.49
CA LYS A 43 -4.42 4.96 6.95
C LYS A 43 -3.69 3.89 6.15
N VAL A 44 -2.87 3.07 6.82
CA VAL A 44 -2.07 2.03 6.16
C VAL A 44 -2.76 0.68 6.32
N ILE A 45 -3.07 0.04 5.20
CA ILE A 45 -3.60 -1.32 5.16
C ILE A 45 -2.53 -2.24 4.57
N GLN A 46 -2.15 -3.27 5.31
CA GLN A 46 -1.04 -4.15 4.99
C GLN A 46 -1.45 -5.61 4.95
N ALA A 47 -1.03 -6.34 3.92
CA ALA A 47 -1.14 -7.79 3.85
C ALA A 47 0.19 -8.40 3.36
N GLY A 48 0.91 -9.09 4.25
CA GLY A 48 2.24 -9.64 3.91
C GLY A 48 3.23 -8.54 3.53
N THR A 49 3.80 -8.63 2.31
CA THR A 49 4.77 -7.67 1.77
C THR A 49 4.14 -6.50 1.02
N LEU A 50 2.81 -6.44 0.94
CA LEU A 50 2.07 -5.35 0.31
C LEU A 50 1.51 -4.39 1.37
N GLU A 51 1.90 -3.12 1.27
CA GLU A 51 1.32 -2.01 2.00
C GLU A 51 0.58 -1.07 1.03
N LEU A 52 -0.65 -0.70 1.35
CA LEU A 52 -1.39 0.37 0.67
C LEU A 52 -1.71 1.47 1.68
N TRP A 53 -1.18 2.65 1.40
CA TRP A 53 -1.34 3.84 2.22
C TRP A 53 -2.48 4.67 1.64
N CYS A 54 -3.59 4.73 2.36
CA CYS A 54 -4.75 5.52 2.01
C CYS A 54 -4.56 6.96 2.48
N GLY A 55 -4.42 7.90 1.56
CA GLY A 55 -4.20 9.32 1.84
C GLY A 55 -3.73 10.11 0.62
N ASP A 56 -3.44 11.38 0.82
CA ASP A 56 -2.95 12.24 -0.26
C ASP A 56 -1.48 11.93 -0.58
N PHE A 57 -1.21 11.56 -1.83
CA PHE A 57 0.14 11.30 -2.31
C PHE A 57 1.10 12.47 -2.07
N PHE A 58 0.61 13.71 -2.12
CA PHE A 58 1.43 14.90 -1.88
C PHE A 58 1.88 15.07 -0.42
N GLU A 59 1.33 14.29 0.51
CA GLU A 59 1.77 14.25 1.91
C GLU A 59 2.91 13.26 2.17
N LEU A 60 3.33 12.48 1.16
CA LEU A 60 4.50 11.61 1.29
C LEU A 60 5.78 12.44 1.39
N SER A 61 6.64 12.04 2.32
CA SER A 61 8.01 12.52 2.42
C SER A 61 8.98 11.59 1.70
N GLY A 62 10.21 12.06 1.46
CA GLY A 62 11.28 11.21 0.94
C GLY A 62 11.67 10.06 1.90
N GLU A 63 11.43 10.22 3.20
CA GLU A 63 11.68 9.18 4.20
C GLU A 63 10.68 8.04 4.09
N ASP A 64 9.42 8.34 3.78
CA ASP A 64 8.34 7.33 3.62
C ASP A 64 8.63 6.35 2.48
N VAL A 65 9.35 6.80 1.46
CA VAL A 65 9.71 6.00 0.27
C VAL A 65 11.20 5.68 0.18
N ALA A 66 11.96 5.86 1.26
CA ALA A 66 13.41 5.67 1.25
C ALA A 66 13.84 4.23 0.88
N GLY A 67 12.97 3.25 1.11
CA GLY A 67 13.19 1.85 0.72
C GLY A 67 12.76 1.49 -0.69
N CYS A 68 12.14 2.41 -1.44
CA CYS A 68 11.62 2.16 -2.78
C CYS A 68 12.71 2.36 -3.84
N THR A 69 12.83 1.41 -4.77
CA THR A 69 13.74 1.48 -5.92
C THR A 69 12.98 1.26 -7.23
N ALA A 70 13.47 1.84 -8.33
CA ALA A 70 12.93 1.52 -9.66
C ALA A 70 13.26 0.06 -10.05
N LEU A 71 12.37 -0.56 -10.84
CA LEU A 71 12.52 -1.90 -11.43
C LEU A 71 13.08 -1.82 -12.85
#